data_AF-A0A6S6PTB3-F1
#
_entry.id   AF-A0A6S6PTB3-F1
#
_cell.length_a   1.000
_cell.length_b   1.000
_cell.length_c   1.000
_cell.angle_alpha   90.00
_cell.angle_beta   90.00
_cell.angle_gamma   90.00
#
_symmetry.space_group_name_H-M   'P 1'
#
loop_
_entity.id
_entity.type
_entity.pdbx_description
1 polymer ?
#
loop_
_entity_poly.entity_id
_entity_poly.type
_entity_poly.pdbx_seq_one_letter_code
_entity_poly.pdbx_strand_id
1 'polypeptide(L)'
;MLPEGWKSVPLAEICSSPVSYGIVQTGEHIPGGIPCLRVIDIAKKEINLNECIRTSDTINSQYKRTLLNEGDIVLALRGEIGLAKIMDQRHVGANITRGLATACRQLSRMMIEANWTAARKVDFSLS
;
A
#
# COMPACT_ATOMS: atom_id res chain seq x y z
N MET A 1 -2.45 28.81 0.11
CA MET A 1 -1.03 29.04 0.46
C MET A 1 -0.57 27.90 1.35
N LEU A 2 0.68 27.48 1.21
CA LEU A 2 1.31 26.51 2.12
C LEU A 2 1.95 27.26 3.31
N PRO A 3 2.09 26.63 4.50
CA PRO A 3 2.82 27.22 5.61
C PRO A 3 4.28 27.52 5.25
N GLU A 4 4.90 28.45 5.97
CA GLU A 4 6.32 28.77 5.80
C GLU A 4 7.19 27.51 6.01
N GLY A 5 8.15 27.28 5.10
CA GLY A 5 9.01 26.10 5.08
C GLY A 5 8.43 24.86 4.38
N TRP A 6 7.14 24.84 4.05
CA TRP A 6 6.54 23.71 3.32
C TRP A 6 6.80 23.82 1.83
N LYS A 7 7.12 22.67 1.22
CA LYS A 7 7.25 22.53 -0.24
C LYS A 7 6.19 21.56 -0.73
N SER A 8 5.52 21.92 -1.83
CA SER A 8 4.73 20.96 -2.59
C SER A 8 5.66 20.27 -3.57
N VAL A 9 5.78 18.95 -3.43
CA VAL A 9 6.54 18.09 -4.33
C VAL A 9 5.62 16.97 -4.81
N PRO A 10 5.78 16.50 -6.05
CA PRO A 10 5.13 15.27 -6.51
C PRO A 10 5.44 14.11 -5.57
N LEU A 11 4.44 13.29 -5.24
CA LEU A 11 4.62 12.11 -4.39
C LEU A 11 5.75 11.19 -4.91
N ALA A 12 5.88 11.06 -6.23
CA ALA A 12 6.92 10.28 -6.86
C ALA A 12 8.36 10.73 -6.51
N GLU A 13 8.59 11.99 -6.12
CA GLU A 13 9.92 12.50 -5.76
C GLU A 13 10.35 12.09 -4.34
N ILE A 14 9.39 11.81 -3.46
CA ILE A 14 9.64 11.41 -2.06
C ILE A 14 9.53 9.90 -1.85
N CYS A 15 9.09 9.16 -2.88
CA CYS A 15 8.99 7.71 -2.84
C CYS A 15 10.32 7.06 -3.25
N SER A 16 10.77 6.08 -2.46
CA SER A 16 11.98 5.30 -2.78
C SER A 16 11.78 4.31 -3.94
N SER A 17 10.54 4.10 -4.38
CA SER A 17 10.17 3.24 -5.50
C SER A 17 9.03 3.84 -6.31
N PRO A 18 8.95 3.58 -7.63
CA PRO A 18 7.84 4.08 -8.45
C PRO A 18 6.48 3.58 -7.96
N VAL A 19 5.50 4.49 -7.92
CA VAL A 19 4.11 4.13 -7.65
C VAL A 19 3.63 3.17 -8.74
N SER A 20 3.20 1.98 -8.35
CA SER A 20 2.87 0.89 -9.28
C SER A 20 1.52 0.29 -8.93
N TYR A 21 0.67 0.08 -9.94
CA TYR A 21 -0.60 -0.62 -9.77
C TYR A 21 -0.39 -2.14 -9.76
N GLY A 22 -1.26 -2.85 -9.04
CA GLY A 22 -1.15 -4.28 -8.83
C GLY A 22 -1.49 -5.16 -10.04
N ILE A 23 -1.56 -6.46 -9.79
CA ILE A 23 -1.84 -7.51 -10.77
C ILE A 23 -3.16 -7.23 -11.51
N VAL A 24 -3.09 -7.17 -12.84
CA VAL A 24 -4.25 -6.87 -13.72
C VAL A 24 -5.23 -8.04 -13.75
N GLN A 25 -4.72 -9.25 -13.88
CA GLN A 25 -5.49 -10.50 -13.87
C GLN A 25 -4.78 -11.50 -12.97
N THR A 26 -5.42 -11.88 -11.87
CA THR A 26 -4.83 -12.81 -10.88
C THR A 26 -4.93 -14.27 -11.32
N GLY A 27 -5.61 -14.54 -12.43
CA GLY A 27 -5.98 -15.88 -12.86
C GLY A 27 -6.99 -16.53 -11.91
N GLU A 28 -7.13 -17.85 -12.04
CA GLU A 28 -7.89 -18.68 -11.12
C GLU A 28 -7.28 -18.67 -9.71
N HIS A 29 -8.12 -18.86 -8.70
CA HIS A 29 -7.64 -18.97 -7.32
C HIS A 29 -6.79 -20.23 -7.14
N ILE A 30 -5.54 -20.05 -6.70
CA ILE A 30 -4.62 -21.15 -6.43
C ILE A 30 -4.50 -21.38 -4.91
N PRO A 31 -5.06 -22.46 -4.35
CA PRO A 31 -4.84 -22.82 -2.95
C PRO A 31 -3.34 -22.89 -2.62
N GLY A 32 -2.91 -22.22 -1.56
CA GLY A 32 -1.50 -22.13 -1.19
C GLY A 32 -0.64 -21.19 -2.06
N GLY A 33 -1.19 -20.57 -3.10
CA GLY A 33 -0.50 -19.56 -3.92
C GLY A 33 -0.26 -18.23 -3.19
N ILE A 34 0.23 -17.22 -3.91
CA ILE A 34 0.60 -15.93 -3.32
C ILE A 34 -0.65 -15.09 -3.07
N PRO A 35 -0.90 -14.60 -1.84
CA PRO A 35 -2.06 -13.78 -1.54
C PRO A 35 -1.97 -12.43 -2.25
N CYS A 36 -3.10 -11.97 -2.79
CA CYS A 36 -3.23 -10.70 -3.48
C CYS A 36 -4.33 -9.85 -2.83
N LEU A 37 -3.96 -8.73 -2.22
CA LEU A 37 -4.90 -7.83 -1.56
C LEU A 37 -5.80 -7.12 -2.58
N ARG A 38 -7.08 -6.99 -2.24
CA ARG A 38 -8.08 -6.19 -2.95
C ARG A 38 -8.48 -4.98 -2.12
N VAL A 39 -9.21 -4.07 -2.74
CA VAL A 39 -9.80 -2.90 -2.06
C VAL A 39 -10.60 -3.33 -0.82
N ILE A 40 -11.43 -4.37 -0.96
CA ILE A 40 -12.22 -4.90 0.15
C ILE A 40 -11.39 -5.49 1.29
N ASP A 41 -10.16 -5.93 1.02
CA ASP A 41 -9.31 -6.53 2.04
C ASP A 41 -8.63 -5.43 2.87
N ILE A 42 -8.20 -4.32 2.24
CA ILE A 42 -7.62 -3.17 2.96
C ILE A 42 -8.67 -2.29 3.67
N ALA A 43 -9.93 -2.32 3.23
CA ALA A 43 -11.06 -1.62 3.85
C ALA A 43 -11.47 -2.22 5.21
N LYS A 44 -11.10 -3.48 5.48
CA LYS A 44 -11.33 -4.12 6.79
C LYS A 44 -10.46 -3.47 7.86
N LYS A 45 -10.92 -3.51 9.12
CA LYS A 45 -10.13 -3.09 10.30
C LYS A 45 -8.78 -3.80 10.32
N GLU A 46 -8.79 -5.11 10.11
CA GLU A 46 -7.59 -5.95 10.00
C GLU A 46 -7.56 -6.69 8.67
N ILE A 47 -6.37 -6.78 8.07
CA ILE A 47 -6.17 -7.52 6.83
C ILE A 47 -5.91 -8.99 7.19
N ASN A 48 -6.74 -9.89 6.68
CA ASN A 48 -6.56 -11.33 6.80
C ASN A 48 -6.09 -11.92 5.48
N LEU A 49 -4.79 -12.28 5.38
CA LEU A 49 -4.22 -12.86 4.17
C LEU A 49 -4.81 -14.23 3.80
N ASN A 50 -5.42 -14.93 4.75
CA ASN A 50 -6.06 -16.23 4.48
C ASN A 50 -7.37 -16.09 3.68
N GLU A 51 -7.99 -14.92 3.71
CA GLU A 51 -9.22 -14.60 2.95
C GLU A 51 -8.94 -13.93 1.60
N CYS A 52 -7.66 -13.61 1.34
CA CYS A 52 -7.26 -13.00 0.09
C CYS A 52 -7.35 -14.01 -1.05
N ILE A 53 -7.64 -13.51 -2.25
CA ILE A 53 -7.44 -14.31 -3.46
C ILE A 53 -5.96 -14.65 -3.62
N ARG A 54 -5.66 -15.81 -4.18
CA ARG A 54 -4.29 -16.29 -4.34
C ARG A 54 -3.97 -16.54 -5.80
N THR A 55 -2.83 -16.04 -6.25
CA THR A 55 -2.36 -16.17 -7.63
C THR A 55 -1.20 -17.17 -7.72
N SER A 56 -0.85 -17.58 -8.94
CA SER A 56 0.29 -18.46 -9.19
C SER A 56 1.63 -17.72 -9.11
N ASP A 57 2.71 -18.46 -8.84
CA ASP A 57 4.08 -17.93 -8.90
C ASP A 57 4.42 -17.31 -10.25
N THR A 58 3.92 -17.90 -11.34
CA THR A 58 4.14 -17.41 -12.71
C THR A 58 3.55 -16.02 -12.92
N ILE A 59 2.33 -15.77 -12.42
CA ILE A 59 1.71 -14.43 -12.49
C ILE A 59 2.41 -13.49 -11.52
N ASN A 60 2.62 -13.91 -10.26
CA ASN A 60 3.27 -13.09 -9.24
C ASN A 60 4.66 -12.58 -9.68
N SER A 61 5.44 -13.44 -10.34
CA SER A 61 6.78 -13.13 -10.84
C SER A 61 6.82 -12.02 -11.90
N GLN A 62 5.70 -11.74 -12.57
CA GLN A 62 5.57 -10.63 -13.53
C GLN A 62 5.31 -9.29 -12.83
N TYR A 63 4.87 -9.30 -11.57
CA TYR A 63 4.48 -8.13 -10.77
C TYR A 63 5.34 -7.98 -9.51
N LYS A 64 6.66 -8.19 -9.64
CA LYS A 64 7.62 -8.07 -8.52
C LYS A 64 7.68 -6.67 -7.90
N ARG A 65 7.34 -5.64 -8.67
CA ARG A 65 7.36 -4.24 -8.21
C ARG A 65 6.30 -3.93 -7.16
N THR A 66 5.22 -4.72 -7.13
CA THR A 66 4.09 -4.54 -6.21
C THR A 66 4.04 -5.59 -5.11
N LEU A 67 5.10 -6.40 -4.97
CA LEU A 67 5.29 -7.24 -3.79
C LEU A 67 5.47 -6.36 -2.56
N LEU A 68 4.63 -6.60 -1.57
CA LEU A 68 4.55 -5.82 -0.35
C LEU A 68 5.73 -6.10 0.56
N ASN A 69 6.19 -5.04 1.21
CA ASN A 69 7.26 -4.98 2.20
C ASN A 69 6.73 -4.25 3.42
N GLU A 70 7.43 -4.39 4.53
CA GLU A 70 7.12 -3.58 5.71
C GLU A 70 7.30 -2.10 5.39
N GLY A 71 6.35 -1.29 5.86
CA GLY A 71 6.32 0.16 5.63
C GLY A 71 5.70 0.58 4.31
N ASP A 72 5.31 -0.36 3.43
CA ASP A 72 4.64 -0.02 2.19
C ASP A 72 3.29 0.67 2.45
N ILE A 73 3.06 1.80 1.80
CA ILE A 73 1.74 2.44 1.75
C ILE A 73 0.98 1.88 0.56
N VAL A 74 -0.20 1.31 0.79
CA VAL A 74 -1.11 0.84 -0.26
C VAL A 74 -2.30 1.77 -0.36
N LEU A 75 -2.61 2.20 -1.59
CA LEU A 75 -3.68 3.15 -1.91
C LEU A 75 -4.75 2.49 -2.77
N ALA A 76 -6.02 2.73 -2.46
CA ALA A 76 -7.14 2.36 -3.33
C ALA A 76 -7.29 3.33 -4.50
N LEU A 77 -7.25 2.78 -5.72
CA LEU A 77 -7.43 3.52 -6.97
C LEU A 77 -8.88 3.47 -7.48
N ARG A 78 -9.71 2.58 -6.94
CA ARG A 78 -11.10 2.37 -7.34
C ARG A 78 -11.92 1.90 -6.14
N GLY A 79 -13.24 2.02 -6.23
CA GLY A 79 -14.14 1.73 -5.11
C GLY A 79 -14.00 2.85 -4.07
N GLU A 80 -13.45 2.54 -2.90
CA GLU A 80 -13.15 3.50 -1.85
C GLU A 80 -11.88 4.31 -2.16
N ILE A 81 -11.94 5.20 -3.16
CA ILE A 81 -10.80 6.00 -3.62
C ILE A 81 -10.21 6.82 -2.46
N GLY A 82 -8.88 6.80 -2.34
CA GLY A 82 -8.16 7.54 -1.30
C GLY A 82 -7.98 6.77 0.01
N LEU A 83 -8.63 5.61 0.17
CA LEU A 83 -8.31 4.68 1.25
C LEU A 83 -6.82 4.29 1.18
N ALA A 84 -6.13 4.45 2.30
CA ALA A 84 -4.70 4.19 2.43
C ALA A 84 -4.43 3.30 3.65
N LYS A 85 -3.49 2.36 3.53
CA LYS A 85 -3.07 1.50 4.65
C LYS A 85 -1.57 1.26 4.62
N ILE A 86 -0.95 1.28 5.80
CA ILE A 86 0.47 0.98 5.97
C ILE A 86 0.61 -0.52 6.21
N MET A 87 1.50 -1.17 5.47
CA MET A 87 1.78 -2.60 5.60
C MET A 87 2.81 -2.85 6.70
N ASP A 88 2.49 -3.74 7.63
CA ASP A 88 3.46 -4.30 8.58
C ASP A 88 4.03 -5.65 8.10
N GLN A 89 4.94 -6.23 8.88
CA GLN A 89 5.59 -7.51 8.61
C GLN A 89 4.66 -8.67 8.22
N ARG A 90 3.40 -8.68 8.70
CA ARG A 90 2.45 -9.77 8.41
C ARG A 90 2.00 -9.77 6.94
N HIS A 91 2.18 -8.66 6.23
CA HIS A 91 1.75 -8.50 4.84
C HIS A 91 2.88 -8.75 3.83
N VAL A 92 4.11 -8.91 4.31
CA VAL A 92 5.31 -9.02 3.47
C VAL A 92 5.21 -10.24 2.55
N GLY A 93 5.56 -10.03 1.28
CA GLY A 93 5.52 -11.08 0.25
C GLY A 93 4.14 -11.30 -0.39
N ALA A 94 3.08 -10.69 0.14
CA ALA A 94 1.81 -10.61 -0.57
C ALA A 94 1.94 -9.63 -1.76
N ASN A 95 1.02 -9.74 -2.72
CA ASN A 95 0.89 -8.80 -3.83
C ASN A 95 -0.42 -8.01 -3.72
N ILE A 96 -0.68 -7.10 -4.65
CA ILE A 96 -1.91 -6.33 -4.71
C ILE A 96 -2.59 -6.52 -6.06
N THR A 97 -3.91 -6.32 -6.11
CA THR A 97 -4.67 -6.29 -7.38
C THR A 97 -4.64 -4.90 -8.01
N ARG A 98 -4.97 -4.80 -9.32
CA ARG A 98 -5.03 -3.52 -10.07
C ARG A 98 -5.94 -2.43 -9.48
N GLY A 99 -6.79 -2.78 -8.52
CA GLY A 99 -7.60 -1.79 -7.80
C GLY A 99 -6.80 -0.98 -6.78
N LEU A 100 -5.54 -1.35 -6.56
CA LEU A 100 -4.63 -0.77 -5.59
C LEU A 100 -3.35 -0.32 -6.27
N ALA A 101 -2.64 0.61 -5.63
CA ALA A 101 -1.25 0.96 -5.92
C ALA A 101 -0.37 0.83 -4.68
N THR A 102 0.88 0.40 -4.89
CA THR A 102 1.94 0.54 -3.89
C THR A 102 2.58 1.91 -4.06
N ALA A 103 2.51 2.75 -3.03
CA ALA A 103 2.88 4.14 -3.12
C ALA A 103 4.30 4.44 -2.61
N CYS A 104 4.81 3.79 -1.56
CA CYS A 104 6.12 4.14 -1.00
C CYS A 104 6.66 3.09 -0.01
N ARG A 105 7.94 2.73 -0.11
CA ARG A 105 8.64 1.80 0.81
C ARG A 105 9.20 2.45 2.08
N GLN A 106 9.05 3.76 2.30
CA GLN A 106 9.70 4.40 3.46
C GLN A 106 9.01 5.69 3.93
N LEU A 107 8.17 5.55 4.96
CA LEU A 107 7.53 6.66 5.68
C LEU A 107 8.51 7.56 6.42
N SER A 108 9.74 7.11 6.73
CA SER A 108 10.67 7.92 7.53
C SER A 108 11.08 9.22 6.84
N ARG A 109 11.20 9.26 5.51
CA ARG A 109 11.43 10.53 4.78
C ARG A 109 10.20 11.44 4.79
N MET A 110 8.99 10.87 4.60
CA MET A 110 7.74 11.63 4.69
C MET A 110 7.58 12.24 6.09
N MET A 111 7.94 11.52 7.15
CA MET A 111 7.88 11.99 8.53
C MET A 111 8.99 12.98 8.88
N ILE A 112 10.20 12.83 8.33
CA ILE A 112 11.32 13.76 8.56
C ILE A 112 11.13 15.08 7.81
N GLU A 113 10.51 15.07 6.62
CA GLU A 113 10.19 16.29 5.86
C GLU A 113 8.86 16.93 6.29
N ALA A 114 7.89 16.16 6.79
CA ALA A 114 6.60 16.69 7.28
C ALA A 114 6.62 17.16 8.74
N ASN A 115 7.74 17.02 9.45
CA ASN A 115 7.82 17.48 10.83
C ASN A 115 8.18 18.96 10.90
N TRP A 116 7.18 19.82 10.72
CA TRP A 116 7.10 21.03 11.54
C TRP A 116 5.70 21.41 12.06
N THR A 117 4.57 20.77 11.69
CA THR A 117 3.30 21.09 12.42
C THR A 117 2.07 20.19 12.25
N ALA A 118 1.97 19.28 11.27
CA ALA A 118 0.67 18.63 10.97
C ALA A 118 0.43 17.27 11.65
N ALA A 119 1.44 16.61 12.22
CA ALA A 119 1.29 15.27 12.80
C ALA A 119 0.60 15.22 14.18
N ARG A 120 0.16 16.35 14.74
CA ARG A 120 -0.52 16.42 16.06
C ARG A 120 -2.05 16.25 16.02
N LYS A 121 -2.65 15.97 14.86
CA LYS A 121 -4.09 15.66 14.76
C LYS A 121 -4.34 14.45 13.86
N VAL A 122 -3.75 13.31 14.21
CA VAL A 122 -4.40 12.02 13.97
C VAL A 122 -4.43 11.36 15.33
N ASP A 123 -5.52 11.59 16.07
CA ASP A 123 -5.81 10.85 17.30
C ASP A 123 -5.96 9.38 16.91
N PHE A 124 -4.89 8.61 17.11
CA PHE A 124 -4.99 7.17 17.27
C PHE A 124 -5.51 6.90 18.68
N SER A 125 -6.80 7.17 18.91
CA SER A 125 -7.48 6.66 20.09
C SER A 125 -7.63 5.16 19.92
N LEU A 126 -6.73 4.41 20.56
CA LEU A 126 -6.94 3.01 20.89
C LEU A 126 -8.12 2.94 21.86
N SER A 127 -9.23 2.40 21.37
CA SER A 127 -10.32 1.82 22.16
C SER A 127 -10.65 0.45 21.59
#